data_AF-A0A916ZI19-F1
#
_entry.id   AF-A0A916ZI19-F1
#
_cell.length_a   1.000
_cell.length_b   1.000
_cell.length_c   1.000
_cell.angle_alpha   90.00
_cell.angle_beta   90.00
_cell.angle_gamma   90.00
#
_symmetry.space_group_name_H-M   'P 1'
#
loop_
_entity.id
_entity.type
_entity.pdbx_description
1 polymer ?
#
loop_
_entity_poly.entity_id
_entity_poly.type
_entity_poly.pdbx_seq_one_letter_code
_entity_poly.pdbx_strand_id
1 'polypeptide(L)'
;MTIAFAKALYAMAQVTPSNRHYLVWADLIAGNFRNSLTTSGSAYTWNYWERKTSSDSHTVYSEGWGHAPLDISGAIYNYMRGGSFTGSELTKFGNTVYSLMWNGSTSNPWLSDSVDGSGGYPGQFTLEYGDLERWKSGIWTLYEKFLSLHWGTSARKMDDIAILMQLHPGQSSPQPFSLGTPSNGATGRNNILSFQWQPSANAADYRLQVATDSGFMNIVIDRNKIIYPYALVQGLSYSTTYYWRVTSRNTSGGTYTTGSRSFTTKAAPTYTLAFSHYDDRGTTAPKTYHYKQVLIDGVVVWEKDVADDDSGTWYNESVDITSQASGKSNVVVTLRVFEKKSNGGNYSVNVNWDDISITNSDTLNGGFEGNKSYKISLPGMITTGSFDYGSIQQRVALQMQ
;
A
#
# COMPACT_ATOMS: atom_id res chain seq x y z
N MET A 1 9.39 -0.23 22.56
CA MET A 1 7.95 0.11 22.42
C MET A 1 7.45 0.30 20.97
N THR A 2 8.28 0.78 20.03
CA THR A 2 7.83 1.21 18.68
C THR A 2 7.24 0.10 17.78
N ILE A 3 7.88 -1.06 17.69
CA ILE A 3 7.54 -2.07 16.67
C ILE A 3 6.15 -2.74 16.86
N ALA A 4 5.67 -2.86 18.10
CA ALA A 4 4.32 -3.32 18.41
C ALA A 4 3.24 -2.34 17.90
N PHE A 5 3.53 -1.03 17.92
CA PHE A 5 2.62 -0.03 17.37
C PHE A 5 2.51 -0.12 15.84
N ALA A 6 3.57 -0.55 15.14
CA ALA A 6 3.48 -0.87 13.71
C ALA A 6 2.50 -2.03 13.44
N LYS A 7 2.49 -3.08 14.27
CA LYS A 7 1.50 -4.19 14.20
C LYS A 7 0.06 -3.66 14.29
N ALA A 8 -0.21 -2.77 15.25
CA ALA A 8 -1.51 -2.14 15.40
C ALA A 8 -1.90 -1.27 14.18
N LEU A 9 -0.97 -0.47 13.65
CA LEU A 9 -1.19 0.34 12.45
C LEU A 9 -1.43 -0.51 11.20
N TYR A 10 -0.72 -1.63 11.01
CA TYR A 10 -1.01 -2.59 9.94
C TYR A 10 -2.42 -3.19 10.07
N ALA A 11 -2.91 -3.45 11.29
CA ALA A 11 -4.27 -3.92 11.51
C ALA A 11 -5.32 -2.81 11.21
N MET A 12 -5.10 -1.57 11.67
CA MET A 12 -6.02 -0.44 11.40
C MET A 12 -6.14 -0.14 9.89
N ALA A 13 -5.05 -0.30 9.14
CA ALA A 13 -5.06 -0.19 7.68
C ALA A 13 -5.87 -1.29 6.97
N GLN A 14 -6.04 -2.47 7.58
CA GLN A 14 -6.92 -3.52 7.04
C GLN A 14 -8.39 -3.17 7.28
N VAL A 15 -8.71 -2.56 8.43
CA VAL A 15 -10.08 -2.15 8.79
C VAL A 15 -10.51 -0.88 8.04
N THR A 16 -9.58 0.04 7.75
CA THR A 16 -9.86 1.30 7.03
C THR A 16 -8.95 1.50 5.80
N PRO A 17 -9.17 0.78 4.69
CA PRO A 17 -8.27 0.80 3.52
C PRO A 17 -8.13 2.17 2.82
N SER A 18 -9.08 3.08 3.01
CA SER A 18 -9.00 4.48 2.55
C SER A 18 -7.91 5.28 3.29
N ASN A 19 -7.63 4.94 4.56
CA ASN A 19 -6.64 5.60 5.40
C ASN A 19 -5.24 5.04 5.15
N ARG A 20 -4.71 5.27 3.93
CA ARG A 20 -3.40 4.75 3.49
C ARG A 20 -2.23 5.24 4.35
N HIS A 21 -2.39 6.33 5.11
CA HIS A 21 -1.38 6.87 6.03
C HIS A 21 -0.97 5.87 7.13
N TYR A 22 -1.87 5.00 7.61
CA TYR A 22 -1.52 4.00 8.62
C TYR A 22 -0.45 3.02 8.14
N LEU A 23 -0.44 2.67 6.84
CA LEU A 23 0.59 1.83 6.26
C LEU A 23 1.94 2.55 6.20
N VAL A 24 1.95 3.81 5.76
CA VAL A 24 3.16 4.64 5.69
C VAL A 24 3.78 4.78 7.08
N TRP A 25 2.97 5.06 8.11
CA TRP A 25 3.46 5.13 9.49
C TRP A 25 3.99 3.79 10.00
N ALA A 26 3.29 2.68 9.75
CA ALA A 26 3.76 1.35 10.14
C ALA A 26 5.08 0.96 9.48
N ASP A 27 5.22 1.23 8.18
CA ASP A 27 6.43 0.95 7.40
C ASP A 27 7.61 1.85 7.84
N LEU A 28 7.37 3.13 8.18
CA LEU A 28 8.36 4.04 8.79
C LEU A 28 8.82 3.59 10.18
N ILE A 29 7.88 3.18 11.04
CA ILE A 29 8.17 2.68 12.40
C ILE A 29 8.99 1.38 12.31
N ALA A 30 8.65 0.48 11.39
CA ALA A 30 9.44 -0.73 11.13
C ALA A 30 10.86 -0.39 10.62
N GLY A 31 11.00 0.58 9.71
CA GLY A 31 12.30 1.07 9.25
C GLY A 31 13.16 1.68 10.36
N ASN A 32 12.56 2.48 11.25
CA ASN A 32 13.26 3.06 12.40
C ASN A 32 13.71 1.98 13.39
N PHE A 33 12.85 1.00 13.68
CA PHE A 33 13.23 -0.17 14.51
C PHE A 33 14.38 -0.94 13.86
N ARG A 34 14.30 -1.24 12.55
CA ARG A 34 15.38 -1.89 11.79
C ARG A 34 16.73 -1.18 11.94
N ASN A 35 16.74 0.15 11.91
CA ASN A 35 17.94 0.96 12.05
C ASN A 35 18.50 1.02 13.49
N SER A 36 17.72 0.61 14.51
CA SER A 36 18.17 0.51 15.90
C SER A 36 18.79 -0.85 16.28
N LEU A 37 18.66 -1.86 15.41
CA LEU A 37 19.19 -3.21 15.68
C LEU A 37 20.72 -3.22 15.66
N THR A 38 21.30 -3.97 16.60
CA THR A 38 22.74 -4.24 16.70
C THR A 38 23.02 -5.70 16.41
N THR A 39 24.05 -6.02 15.64
CA THR A 39 24.44 -7.42 15.38
C THR A 39 25.36 -7.96 16.46
N SER A 40 24.99 -9.09 17.07
CA SER A 40 25.88 -9.90 17.92
C SER A 40 26.10 -11.24 17.22
N GLY A 41 27.27 -11.39 16.57
CA GLY A 41 27.55 -12.52 15.69
C GLY A 41 26.51 -12.67 14.56
N SER A 42 25.83 -13.80 14.52
CA SER A 42 24.74 -14.10 13.57
C SER A 42 23.34 -13.69 14.06
N ALA A 43 23.23 -13.09 15.25
CA ALA A 43 21.97 -12.69 15.89
C ALA A 43 21.79 -11.17 15.94
N TYR A 44 20.58 -10.71 16.26
CA TYR A 44 20.31 -9.31 16.60
C TYR A 44 20.15 -9.11 18.11
N THR A 45 20.57 -7.95 18.60
CA THR A 45 20.26 -7.39 19.93
C THR A 45 19.77 -5.96 19.74
N TRP A 46 19.00 -5.45 20.70
CA TRP A 46 18.49 -4.07 20.70
C TRP A 46 18.15 -3.65 22.13
N ASN A 47 17.90 -2.36 22.29
CA ASN A 47 17.52 -1.76 23.55
C ASN A 47 16.14 -1.11 23.45
N TYR A 48 15.56 -0.75 24.60
CA TYR A 48 14.15 -0.35 24.68
C TYR A 48 13.80 0.98 23.98
N TRP A 49 14.78 1.89 23.80
CA TRP A 49 14.54 3.27 23.40
C TRP A 49 15.49 3.83 22.31
N GLU A 50 16.74 3.36 22.25
CA GLU A 50 17.76 3.96 21.36
C GLU A 50 18.87 2.98 20.94
N ARG A 51 19.57 3.33 19.86
CA ARG A 51 20.76 2.61 19.39
C ARG A 51 21.97 3.03 20.22
N LYS A 52 22.54 2.11 21.00
CA LYS A 52 23.80 2.36 21.71
C LYS A 52 24.96 2.44 20.71
N THR A 53 25.60 3.58 20.66
CA THR A 53 26.83 3.88 19.90
C THR A 53 28.04 3.83 20.84
N SER A 54 29.24 3.81 20.26
CA SER A 54 30.50 3.87 21.02
C SER A 54 30.76 5.24 21.68
N SER A 55 29.91 6.23 21.41
CA SER A 55 29.98 7.59 21.95
C SER A 55 28.96 7.88 23.07
N ASP A 56 28.03 6.97 23.34
CA ASP A 56 26.99 7.20 24.36
C ASP A 56 27.52 6.99 25.77
N SER A 57 27.42 8.04 26.60
CA SER A 57 27.94 8.06 27.98
C SER A 57 26.93 7.57 29.02
N HIS A 58 25.69 7.23 28.63
CA HIS A 58 24.64 6.77 29.52
C HIS A 58 24.43 5.26 29.46
N THR A 59 23.93 4.70 30.56
CA THR A 59 23.60 3.27 30.65
C THR A 59 22.31 2.98 29.87
N VAL A 60 22.46 2.58 28.62
CA VAL A 60 21.37 1.97 27.85
C VAL A 60 21.16 0.54 28.36
N TYR A 61 19.98 0.27 28.91
CA TYR A 61 19.58 -1.07 29.36
C TYR A 61 19.09 -1.93 28.18
N SER A 62 19.53 -3.20 28.16
CA SER A 62 18.93 -4.23 27.30
C SER A 62 17.48 -4.50 27.74
N GLU A 63 16.67 -5.06 26.84
CA GLU A 63 15.27 -5.37 27.15
C GLU A 63 15.18 -6.40 28.30
N GLY A 64 14.16 -6.27 29.16
CA GLY A 64 13.99 -7.11 30.35
C GLY A 64 12.53 -7.47 30.63
N TRP A 65 12.32 -8.39 31.57
CA TRP A 65 11.08 -9.16 31.78
C TRP A 65 9.76 -8.36 31.83
N GLY A 66 9.78 -7.11 32.29
CA GLY A 66 8.57 -6.28 32.42
C GLY A 66 7.92 -5.84 31.10
N HIS A 67 8.66 -5.90 29.99
CA HIS A 67 8.16 -5.51 28.65
C HIS A 67 8.52 -6.48 27.53
N ALA A 68 9.47 -7.41 27.76
CA ALA A 68 9.85 -8.46 26.82
C ALA A 68 8.81 -9.60 26.85
N PRO A 69 7.80 -9.53 25.97
CA PRO A 69 8.00 -10.29 24.74
C PRO A 69 8.41 -9.45 23.55
N LEU A 70 9.46 -9.92 22.89
CA LEU A 70 10.08 -9.43 21.67
C LEU A 70 9.02 -9.39 20.53
N ASP A 71 8.21 -8.33 20.45
CA ASP A 71 7.13 -8.19 19.46
C ASP A 71 7.67 -7.80 18.08
N ILE A 72 8.39 -8.74 17.49
CA ILE A 72 8.88 -8.68 16.12
C ILE A 72 7.76 -8.81 15.07
N SER A 73 6.48 -8.90 15.47
CA SER A 73 5.37 -8.95 14.50
C SER A 73 5.42 -7.78 13.54
N GLY A 74 5.74 -6.57 14.00
CA GLY A 74 5.88 -5.42 13.13
C GLY A 74 6.95 -5.63 12.04
N ALA A 75 8.03 -6.35 12.34
CA ALA A 75 9.08 -6.70 11.38
C ALA A 75 8.66 -7.84 10.46
N ILE A 76 7.98 -8.87 10.98
CA ILE A 76 7.42 -10.00 10.23
C ILE A 76 6.35 -9.50 9.22
N TYR A 77 5.40 -8.68 9.68
CA TYR A 77 4.38 -8.06 8.83
C TYR A 77 5.00 -7.14 7.78
N ASN A 78 6.05 -6.40 8.14
CA ASN A 78 6.79 -5.56 7.19
C ASN A 78 7.49 -6.40 6.10
N TYR A 79 8.12 -7.53 6.44
CA TYR A 79 8.63 -8.45 5.42
C TYR A 79 7.51 -9.06 4.57
N MET A 80 6.43 -9.56 5.18
CA MET A 80 5.33 -10.24 4.48
C MET A 80 4.60 -9.35 3.46
N ARG A 81 4.62 -8.02 3.64
CA ARG A 81 4.06 -7.03 2.72
C ARG A 81 5.05 -6.50 1.67
N GLY A 82 6.31 -6.94 1.68
CA GLY A 82 7.37 -6.45 0.78
C GLY A 82 8.01 -5.13 1.22
N GLY A 83 8.11 -4.90 2.53
CA GLY A 83 8.74 -3.74 3.14
C GLY A 83 10.28 -3.83 3.23
N SER A 84 10.86 -3.11 4.19
CA SER A 84 12.31 -2.93 4.33
C SER A 84 13.04 -4.05 5.07
N PHE A 85 12.34 -4.86 5.87
CA PHE A 85 12.91 -6.06 6.49
C PHE A 85 13.12 -7.17 5.46
N THR A 86 14.29 -7.81 5.48
CA THR A 86 14.64 -8.93 4.61
C THR A 86 14.57 -10.28 5.32
N GLY A 87 14.49 -11.39 4.57
CA GLY A 87 14.50 -12.74 5.15
C GLY A 87 15.78 -13.05 5.94
N SER A 88 16.93 -12.49 5.53
CA SER A 88 18.20 -12.63 6.25
C SER A 88 18.17 -11.98 7.65
N GLU A 89 17.37 -10.93 7.81
CA GLU A 89 17.22 -10.20 9.07
C GLU A 89 16.27 -10.92 10.01
N LEU A 90 15.24 -11.57 9.46
CA LEU A 90 14.37 -12.45 10.23
C LEU A 90 15.09 -13.74 10.67
N THR A 91 16.07 -14.25 9.90
CA THR A 91 17.00 -15.28 10.39
C THR A 91 17.81 -14.80 11.60
N LYS A 92 18.25 -13.53 11.63
CA LYS A 92 19.00 -12.97 12.78
C LYS A 92 18.15 -12.88 14.04
N PHE A 93 16.87 -12.50 13.95
CA PHE A 93 15.94 -12.58 15.09
C PHE A 93 15.74 -14.03 15.57
N GLY A 94 15.66 -14.99 14.63
CA GLY A 94 15.70 -16.42 14.95
C GLY A 94 16.95 -16.81 15.75
N ASN A 95 18.11 -16.33 15.33
CA ASN A 95 19.37 -16.58 16.03
C ASN A 95 19.43 -15.88 17.40
N THR A 96 18.75 -14.74 17.61
CA THR A 96 18.60 -14.10 18.93
C THR A 96 17.95 -15.08 19.92
N VAL A 97 16.77 -15.59 19.57
CA VAL A 97 16.03 -16.54 20.42
C VAL A 97 16.83 -17.84 20.59
N TYR A 98 17.39 -18.40 19.51
CA TYR A 98 18.04 -19.72 19.52
C TYR A 98 19.46 -19.75 20.11
N SER A 99 20.21 -18.65 20.00
CA SER A 99 21.67 -18.65 20.24
C SER A 99 22.14 -17.63 21.29
N LEU A 100 21.31 -16.66 21.67
CA LEU A 100 21.61 -15.71 22.75
C LEU A 100 20.70 -15.93 23.95
N MET A 101 19.38 -15.92 23.73
CA MET A 101 18.41 -16.05 24.82
C MET A 101 18.34 -17.49 25.35
N TRP A 102 18.47 -18.49 24.49
CA TRP A 102 18.36 -19.89 24.89
C TRP A 102 19.60 -20.42 25.62
N ASN A 103 19.39 -21.03 26.79
CA ASN A 103 20.46 -21.59 27.62
C ASN A 103 21.15 -22.85 27.09
N GLY A 104 20.76 -23.36 25.91
CA GLY A 104 21.29 -24.60 25.32
C GLY A 104 20.75 -25.90 25.93
N SER A 105 20.06 -25.87 27.07
CA SER A 105 19.69 -27.07 27.81
C SER A 105 18.36 -27.66 27.37
N THR A 106 18.38 -28.92 26.97
CA THR A 106 17.15 -29.67 26.65
C THR A 106 16.56 -30.41 27.85
N SER A 107 17.21 -30.42 29.02
CA SER A 107 16.69 -31.06 30.25
C SER A 107 16.14 -30.06 31.26
N ASN A 108 16.67 -28.83 31.27
CA ASN A 108 16.16 -27.71 32.06
C ASN A 108 16.13 -26.45 31.17
N PRO A 109 15.11 -26.32 30.32
CA PRO A 109 15.04 -25.27 29.31
C PRO A 109 14.72 -23.93 29.95
N TRP A 110 15.48 -22.89 29.63
CA TRP A 110 15.05 -21.51 29.89
C TRP A 110 15.55 -20.57 28.80
N LEU A 111 14.73 -19.56 28.51
CA LEU A 111 15.14 -18.35 27.80
C LEU A 111 15.54 -17.30 28.84
N SER A 112 16.61 -16.56 28.58
CA SER A 112 16.92 -15.33 29.29
C SER A 112 15.82 -14.29 29.07
N ASP A 113 15.58 -13.47 30.09
CA ASP A 113 14.69 -12.31 29.99
C ASP A 113 15.28 -11.14 29.17
N SER A 114 16.56 -11.22 28.78
CA SER A 114 17.24 -10.25 27.93
C SER A 114 17.72 -10.84 26.61
N VAL A 115 17.60 -10.04 25.53
CA VAL A 115 17.86 -10.44 24.15
C VAL A 115 19.33 -10.71 23.83
N ASP A 116 20.23 -10.30 24.71
CA ASP A 116 21.68 -10.58 24.67
C ASP A 116 22.09 -11.82 25.50
N GLY A 117 21.15 -12.46 26.20
CA GLY A 117 21.38 -13.61 27.07
C GLY A 117 21.88 -13.28 28.48
N SER A 118 22.01 -12.00 28.85
CA SER A 118 22.60 -11.56 30.13
C SER A 118 21.63 -11.61 31.32
N GLY A 119 20.33 -11.72 31.07
CA GLY A 119 19.27 -11.71 32.08
C GLY A 119 19.20 -12.99 32.91
N GLY A 120 18.89 -12.84 34.20
CA GLY A 120 18.93 -13.89 35.22
C GLY A 120 17.58 -14.56 35.54
N TYR A 121 16.50 -14.19 34.85
CA TYR A 121 15.17 -14.76 35.07
C TYR A 121 14.69 -15.54 33.83
N PRO A 122 13.85 -16.57 34.00
CA PRO A 122 13.25 -17.29 32.87
C PRO A 122 12.26 -16.38 32.12
N GLY A 123 12.67 -15.88 30.96
CA GLY A 123 11.87 -15.10 30.02
C GLY A 123 10.60 -15.80 29.56
N GLN A 124 9.58 -15.03 29.20
CA GLN A 124 8.37 -15.58 28.58
C GLN A 124 8.60 -15.88 27.09
N PHE A 125 8.11 -17.04 26.64
CA PHE A 125 8.05 -17.38 25.22
C PHE A 125 6.71 -16.93 24.63
N THR A 126 6.72 -16.22 23.50
CA THR A 126 5.51 -15.84 22.77
C THR A 126 5.41 -16.43 21.37
N LEU A 127 4.20 -16.39 20.83
CA LEU A 127 3.84 -17.02 19.55
C LEU A 127 4.61 -16.40 18.38
N GLU A 128 4.91 -15.11 18.50
CA GLU A 128 5.76 -14.33 17.62
C GLU A 128 7.16 -14.94 17.42
N TYR A 129 7.69 -15.69 18.40
CA TYR A 129 8.94 -16.42 18.21
C TYR A 129 8.70 -17.70 17.39
N GLY A 130 7.56 -18.37 17.55
CA GLY A 130 7.18 -19.51 16.71
C GLY A 130 7.13 -19.16 15.22
N ASP A 131 6.75 -17.93 14.89
CA ASP A 131 6.82 -17.41 13.51
C ASP A 131 8.25 -17.36 12.92
N LEU A 132 9.30 -17.35 13.75
CA LEU A 132 10.70 -17.36 13.31
C LEU A 132 11.15 -18.70 12.72
N GLU A 133 10.42 -19.79 12.95
CA GLU A 133 10.71 -21.13 12.39
C GLU A 133 10.90 -21.08 10.86
N ARG A 134 10.24 -20.13 10.18
CA ARG A 134 10.37 -19.86 8.73
C ARG A 134 11.78 -19.51 8.26
N TRP A 135 12.60 -18.94 9.15
CA TRP A 135 13.90 -18.34 8.87
C TRP A 135 15.03 -18.91 9.74
N LYS A 136 14.69 -19.52 10.87
CA LYS A 136 15.60 -20.29 11.73
C LYS A 136 14.85 -21.52 12.24
N SER A 137 15.25 -22.71 11.78
CA SER A 137 14.62 -23.94 12.23
C SER A 137 14.96 -24.29 13.69
N GLY A 138 14.06 -25.04 14.31
CA GLY A 138 14.16 -25.57 15.67
C GLY A 138 13.68 -24.63 16.78
N ILE A 139 13.19 -23.42 16.45
CA ILE A 139 12.56 -22.51 17.41
C ILE A 139 11.29 -23.15 17.99
N TRP A 140 10.53 -23.85 17.15
CA TRP A 140 9.33 -24.56 17.58
C TRP A 140 9.63 -25.65 18.61
N THR A 141 10.70 -26.43 18.39
CA THR A 141 11.16 -27.47 19.32
C THR A 141 11.61 -26.88 20.66
N LEU A 142 12.20 -25.67 20.67
CA LEU A 142 12.51 -24.97 21.92
C LEU A 142 11.23 -24.56 22.67
N TYR A 143 10.21 -24.08 21.94
CA TYR A 143 8.93 -23.67 22.53
C TYR A 143 8.20 -24.82 23.21
N GLU A 144 8.00 -25.93 22.51
CA GLU A 144 7.35 -27.12 23.04
C GLU A 144 8.01 -27.58 24.34
N LYS A 145 9.35 -27.58 24.36
CA LYS A 145 10.14 -28.02 25.51
C LYS A 145 10.03 -27.05 26.69
N PHE A 146 10.04 -25.74 26.43
CA PHE A 146 9.76 -24.73 27.45
C PHE A 146 8.35 -24.89 28.05
N LEU A 147 7.31 -25.01 27.23
CA LEU A 147 5.93 -25.23 27.69
C LEU A 147 5.76 -26.53 28.50
N SER A 148 6.47 -27.58 28.13
CA SER A 148 6.37 -28.90 28.79
C SER A 148 6.87 -28.90 30.24
N LEU A 149 7.69 -27.92 30.61
CA LEU A 149 8.37 -27.84 31.91
C LEU A 149 8.02 -26.58 32.73
N HIS A 150 7.38 -25.57 32.11
CA HIS A 150 6.97 -24.32 32.77
C HIS A 150 5.47 -24.03 32.58
N TRP A 151 4.61 -24.97 32.97
CA TRP A 151 3.16 -24.85 32.83
C TRP A 151 2.63 -23.62 33.60
N GLY A 152 1.97 -22.70 32.90
CA GLY A 152 1.40 -21.47 33.47
C GLY A 152 2.22 -20.19 33.31
N THR A 153 3.39 -20.22 32.67
CA THR A 153 4.20 -19.01 32.40
C THR A 153 3.96 -18.38 31.01
N SER A 154 3.12 -19.01 30.16
CA SER A 154 2.76 -18.52 28.83
C SER A 154 1.66 -17.46 28.87
N ALA A 155 1.83 -16.36 28.12
CA ALA A 155 0.90 -15.22 28.07
C ALA A 155 -0.44 -15.47 27.33
N ARG A 156 -0.86 -16.72 27.10
CA ARG A 156 -2.00 -17.13 26.27
C ARG A 156 -2.79 -18.28 26.93
N LYS A 157 -4.04 -18.52 26.49
CA LYS A 157 -4.92 -19.56 27.03
C LYS A 157 -4.66 -20.91 26.35
N MET A 158 -5.16 -21.99 26.98
CA MET A 158 -5.00 -23.38 26.48
C MET A 158 -5.51 -23.57 25.04
N ASP A 159 -6.54 -22.83 24.62
CA ASP A 159 -7.11 -22.90 23.27
C ASP A 159 -6.14 -22.36 22.20
N ASP A 160 -5.33 -21.35 22.53
CA ASP A 160 -4.25 -20.89 21.66
C ASP A 160 -3.17 -21.97 21.50
N ILE A 161 -2.88 -22.72 22.57
CA ILE A 161 -1.92 -23.84 22.57
C ILE A 161 -2.44 -24.99 21.68
N ALA A 162 -3.75 -25.26 21.67
CA ALA A 162 -4.34 -26.28 20.80
C ALA A 162 -4.24 -25.94 19.30
N ILE A 163 -4.39 -24.66 18.92
CA ILE A 163 -4.16 -24.19 17.53
C ILE A 163 -2.70 -24.42 17.12
N LEU A 164 -1.77 -24.21 18.04
CA LEU A 164 -0.34 -24.36 17.81
C LEU A 164 0.10 -25.83 17.73
N MET A 165 -0.56 -26.73 18.47
CA MET A 165 -0.31 -28.17 18.38
C MET A 165 -0.60 -28.75 16.97
N GLN A 166 -1.38 -28.07 16.14
CA GLN A 166 -1.59 -28.43 14.73
C GLN A 166 -0.37 -28.13 13.82
N LEU A 167 0.65 -27.41 14.30
CA LEU A 167 1.83 -27.01 13.52
C LEU A 167 3.00 -28.02 13.61
N HIS A 168 2.85 -29.06 14.45
CA HIS A 168 3.93 -29.96 14.87
C HIS A 168 4.42 -30.91 13.76
N PRO A 169 5.73 -31.23 13.70
CA PRO A 169 6.23 -32.35 12.91
C PRO A 169 5.61 -33.68 13.39
N GLY A 170 5.11 -34.49 12.45
CA GLY A 170 4.33 -35.70 12.74
C GLY A 170 2.82 -35.55 12.56
N GLN A 171 2.33 -34.33 12.31
CA GLN A 171 0.95 -34.09 11.87
C GLN A 171 0.66 -34.76 10.52
N SER A 172 -0.52 -35.40 10.40
CA SER A 172 -1.06 -35.86 9.12
C SER A 172 -1.28 -34.69 8.16
N SER A 173 -1.32 -34.96 6.85
CA SER A 173 -1.45 -33.93 5.82
C SER A 173 -2.58 -32.92 6.12
N PRO A 174 -2.41 -31.63 5.76
CA PRO A 174 -3.41 -30.60 5.96
C PRO A 174 -4.80 -31.03 5.48
N GLN A 175 -5.82 -30.71 6.27
CA GLN A 175 -7.19 -31.16 6.01
C GLN A 175 -7.91 -30.27 4.97
N PRO A 176 -8.93 -30.81 4.28
CA PRO A 176 -9.75 -30.04 3.35
C PRO A 176 -10.31 -28.75 3.96
N PHE A 177 -10.26 -27.67 3.19
CA PHE A 177 -10.78 -26.35 3.57
C PHE A 177 -11.43 -25.66 2.37
N SER A 178 -12.22 -24.62 2.63
CA SER A 178 -12.98 -23.89 1.61
C SER A 178 -12.43 -22.49 1.35
N LEU A 179 -12.51 -22.05 0.10
CA LEU A 179 -12.18 -20.68 -0.30
C LEU A 179 -13.32 -19.72 0.06
N GLY A 180 -12.96 -18.50 0.48
CA GLY A 180 -13.88 -17.43 0.89
C GLY A 180 -13.96 -16.32 -0.15
N THR A 181 -13.24 -15.23 0.07
CA THR A 181 -13.24 -14.03 -0.78
C THR A 181 -12.03 -14.04 -1.73
N PRO A 182 -12.16 -13.63 -3.00
CA PRO A 182 -13.40 -13.34 -3.72
C PRO A 182 -14.25 -14.60 -3.93
N SER A 183 -15.57 -14.43 -3.93
CA SER A 183 -16.52 -15.49 -4.29
C SER A 183 -16.32 -15.93 -5.75
N ASN A 184 -16.71 -17.17 -6.06
CA ASN A 184 -16.51 -17.72 -7.39
C ASN A 184 -17.33 -16.94 -8.44
N GLY A 185 -16.68 -16.52 -9.53
CA GLY A 185 -17.32 -15.71 -10.58
C GLY A 185 -17.59 -14.25 -10.20
N ALA A 186 -17.05 -13.75 -9.08
CA ALA A 186 -17.30 -12.36 -8.65
C ALA A 186 -16.73 -11.33 -9.63
N THR A 187 -17.56 -10.41 -10.10
CA THR A 187 -17.16 -9.33 -11.03
C THR A 187 -16.91 -8.01 -10.30
N GLY A 188 -16.43 -6.99 -11.03
CA GLY A 188 -16.26 -5.62 -10.50
C GLY A 188 -15.24 -5.48 -9.36
N ARG A 189 -14.34 -6.46 -9.16
CA ARG A 189 -13.40 -6.43 -8.04
C ARG A 189 -12.33 -5.35 -8.22
N ASN A 190 -11.90 -4.72 -7.13
CA ASN A 190 -10.77 -3.80 -7.17
C ASN A 190 -9.47 -4.54 -7.54
N ASN A 191 -8.53 -3.80 -8.15
CA ASN A 191 -7.18 -4.26 -8.48
C ASN A 191 -6.25 -4.41 -7.25
N ILE A 192 -6.70 -3.91 -6.10
CA ILE A 192 -6.21 -4.25 -4.77
C ILE A 192 -7.31 -5.07 -4.09
N LEU A 193 -7.01 -6.32 -3.72
CA LEU A 193 -8.00 -7.29 -3.28
C LEU A 193 -7.48 -8.15 -2.13
N SER A 194 -8.29 -8.25 -1.07
CA SER A 194 -8.08 -9.22 0.01
C SER A 194 -8.64 -10.58 -0.39
N PHE A 195 -7.77 -11.59 -0.41
CA PHE A 195 -8.12 -13.00 -0.53
C PHE A 195 -8.32 -13.58 0.85
N GLN A 196 -9.33 -14.43 1.05
CA GLN A 196 -9.67 -15.06 2.33
C GLN A 196 -10.16 -16.49 2.11
N TRP A 197 -9.85 -17.39 3.04
CA TRP A 197 -10.28 -18.80 3.05
C TRP A 197 -10.58 -19.26 4.49
N GLN A 198 -11.07 -20.49 4.66
CA GLN A 198 -11.18 -21.11 5.98
C GLN A 198 -9.83 -21.71 6.40
N PRO A 199 -9.48 -21.72 7.70
CA PRO A 199 -8.33 -22.48 8.19
C PRO A 199 -8.40 -23.95 7.77
N SER A 200 -7.27 -24.47 7.30
CA SER A 200 -7.02 -25.90 7.10
C SER A 200 -6.43 -26.45 8.39
N ALA A 201 -7.08 -27.45 9.00
CA ALA A 201 -6.49 -28.12 10.15
C ALA A 201 -5.16 -28.76 9.75
N ASN A 202 -4.20 -28.73 10.67
CA ASN A 202 -2.83 -29.25 10.48
C ASN A 202 -1.98 -28.43 9.48
N ALA A 203 -2.41 -27.22 9.07
CA ALA A 203 -1.64 -26.36 8.17
C ALA A 203 -0.67 -25.47 8.96
N ALA A 204 0.63 -25.60 8.66
CA ALA A 204 1.67 -24.71 9.16
C ALA A 204 1.78 -23.41 8.35
N ASP A 205 1.51 -23.44 7.04
CA ASP A 205 1.37 -22.26 6.22
C ASP A 205 0.48 -22.51 4.98
N TYR A 206 0.28 -21.45 4.19
CA TYR A 206 -0.40 -21.49 2.91
C TYR A 206 0.44 -20.88 1.78
N ARG A 207 0.22 -21.38 0.57
CA ARG A 207 0.61 -20.77 -0.71
C ARG A 207 -0.65 -20.32 -1.46
N LEU A 208 -0.76 -19.03 -1.75
CA LEU A 208 -1.78 -18.45 -2.63
C LEU A 208 -1.18 -18.31 -4.04
N GLN A 209 -1.86 -18.86 -5.04
CA GLN A 209 -1.55 -18.61 -6.45
C GLN A 209 -2.72 -17.92 -7.13
N VAL A 210 -2.42 -16.89 -7.94
CA VAL A 210 -3.38 -16.23 -8.84
C VAL A 210 -2.81 -16.27 -10.25
N ALA A 211 -3.61 -16.73 -11.21
CA ALA A 211 -3.24 -16.92 -12.61
C ALA A 211 -4.29 -16.31 -13.56
N THR A 212 -3.90 -16.02 -14.80
CA THR A 212 -4.84 -15.54 -15.84
C THR A 212 -5.57 -16.68 -16.57
N ASP A 213 -5.20 -17.94 -16.33
CA ASP A 213 -5.85 -19.13 -16.87
C ASP A 213 -6.22 -20.13 -15.77
N SER A 214 -7.22 -20.97 -16.04
CA SER A 214 -7.72 -21.99 -15.11
C SER A 214 -6.77 -23.18 -14.91
N GLY A 215 -5.81 -23.37 -15.81
CA GLY A 215 -4.76 -24.39 -15.71
C GLY A 215 -3.61 -23.99 -14.77
N PHE A 216 -3.56 -22.74 -14.33
CA PHE A 216 -2.44 -22.15 -13.58
C PHE A 216 -1.10 -22.22 -14.34
N MET A 217 -1.13 -22.09 -15.67
CA MET A 217 0.08 -22.01 -16.50
C MET A 217 0.72 -20.61 -16.44
N ASN A 218 -0.09 -19.56 -16.35
CA ASN A 218 0.33 -18.16 -16.32
C ASN A 218 0.05 -17.54 -14.95
N ILE A 219 0.88 -17.90 -13.97
CA ILE A 219 0.78 -17.40 -12.60
C ILE A 219 1.31 -15.96 -12.54
N VAL A 220 0.43 -15.00 -12.21
CA VAL A 220 0.78 -13.58 -12.04
C VAL A 220 1.13 -13.23 -10.59
N ILE A 221 0.65 -14.01 -9.62
CA ILE A 221 0.94 -13.85 -8.19
C ILE A 221 1.19 -15.22 -7.59
N ASP A 222 2.38 -15.42 -7.00
CA ASP A 222 2.71 -16.61 -6.21
C ASP A 222 3.23 -16.18 -4.84
N ARG A 223 2.40 -16.35 -3.80
CA ARG A 223 2.75 -15.98 -2.42
C ARG A 223 2.82 -17.23 -1.57
N ASN A 224 3.92 -17.40 -0.85
CA ASN A 224 4.24 -18.56 -0.02
C ASN A 224 4.37 -18.15 1.46
N LYS A 225 4.35 -19.13 2.37
CA LYS A 225 4.57 -18.94 3.81
C LYS A 225 3.55 -18.01 4.50
N ILE A 226 2.32 -17.93 3.97
CA ILE A 226 1.21 -17.16 4.55
C ILE A 226 0.68 -17.93 5.78
N ILE A 227 0.39 -17.27 6.90
CA ILE A 227 -0.10 -17.94 8.12
C ILE A 227 -1.59 -17.83 8.32
N TYR A 228 -2.08 -16.61 8.34
CA TYR A 228 -3.51 -16.39 8.49
C TYR A 228 -4.21 -16.82 7.20
N PRO A 229 -5.48 -17.22 7.25
CA PRO A 229 -6.18 -17.69 6.07
C PRO A 229 -6.65 -16.52 5.18
N TYR A 230 -5.76 -15.55 4.94
CA TYR A 230 -5.98 -14.38 4.12
C TYR A 230 -4.68 -13.81 3.54
N ALA A 231 -4.77 -13.06 2.43
CA ALA A 231 -3.66 -12.29 1.88
C ALA A 231 -4.14 -11.08 1.05
N LEU A 232 -3.53 -9.90 1.26
CA LEU A 232 -3.83 -8.69 0.49
C LEU A 232 -2.94 -8.61 -0.77
N VAL A 233 -3.54 -8.83 -1.94
CA VAL A 233 -2.87 -8.75 -3.26
C VAL A 233 -3.10 -7.36 -3.88
N GLN A 234 -2.09 -6.90 -4.62
CA GLN A 234 -2.09 -5.64 -5.36
C GLN A 234 -1.50 -5.87 -6.75
N GLY A 235 -1.66 -4.93 -7.68
CA GLY A 235 -1.07 -5.01 -9.02
C GLY A 235 -1.83 -5.91 -10.00
N LEU A 236 -3.11 -6.19 -9.75
CA LEU A 236 -3.97 -6.88 -10.71
C LEU A 236 -4.35 -5.90 -11.84
N SER A 237 -4.33 -6.38 -13.09
CA SER A 237 -4.79 -5.63 -14.26
C SER A 237 -6.30 -5.41 -14.21
N TYR A 238 -6.76 -4.27 -14.74
CA TYR A 238 -8.19 -3.99 -14.92
C TYR A 238 -8.83 -4.89 -15.99
N SER A 239 -10.16 -5.00 -15.99
CA SER A 239 -10.96 -5.80 -16.93
C SER A 239 -10.51 -7.26 -17.12
N THR A 240 -9.72 -7.81 -16.18
CA THR A 240 -9.06 -9.11 -16.32
C THR A 240 -9.75 -10.14 -15.43
N THR A 241 -10.02 -11.33 -16.00
CA THR A 241 -10.46 -12.50 -15.24
C THR A 241 -9.26 -13.27 -14.73
N TYR A 242 -9.28 -13.59 -13.44
CA TYR A 242 -8.24 -14.32 -12.74
C TYR A 242 -8.81 -15.58 -12.09
N TYR A 243 -7.97 -16.61 -12.00
CA TYR A 243 -8.22 -17.86 -11.29
C TYR A 243 -7.27 -17.93 -10.10
N TRP A 244 -7.77 -18.38 -8.95
CA TRP A 244 -6.96 -18.48 -7.74
C TRP A 244 -7.22 -19.79 -6.99
N ARG A 245 -6.18 -20.28 -6.33
CA ARG A 245 -6.22 -21.47 -5.47
C ARG A 245 -5.30 -21.27 -4.28
N VAL A 246 -5.54 -22.05 -3.22
CA VAL A 246 -4.68 -22.06 -2.04
C VAL A 246 -4.22 -23.47 -1.75
N THR A 247 -2.92 -23.62 -1.50
CA THR A 247 -2.31 -24.86 -1.01
C THR A 247 -1.92 -24.67 0.45
N SER A 248 -2.54 -25.38 1.38
CA SER A 248 -2.02 -25.51 2.75
C SER A 248 -0.86 -26.49 2.77
N ARG A 249 0.11 -26.24 3.66
CA ARG A 249 1.33 -27.04 3.83
C ARG A 249 1.64 -27.21 5.31
N ASN A 250 2.20 -28.34 5.72
CA ASN A 250 2.69 -28.57 7.09
C ASN A 250 4.22 -28.75 7.14
N THR A 251 4.78 -28.68 8.35
CA THR A 251 6.22 -28.83 8.61
C THR A 251 6.76 -30.22 8.25
N SER A 252 5.90 -31.25 8.27
CA SER A 252 6.20 -32.62 7.81
C SER A 252 6.25 -32.79 6.29
N GLY A 253 6.00 -31.72 5.50
CA GLY A 253 5.96 -31.78 4.03
C GLY A 253 4.62 -32.21 3.42
N GLY A 254 3.59 -32.47 4.25
CA GLY A 254 2.23 -32.73 3.80
C GLY A 254 1.58 -31.48 3.22
N THR A 255 0.81 -31.63 2.13
CA THR A 255 0.12 -30.51 1.46
C THR A 255 -1.30 -30.86 1.07
N TYR A 256 -2.21 -29.88 1.09
CA TYR A 256 -3.54 -29.98 0.48
C TYR A 256 -3.82 -28.74 -0.37
N THR A 257 -4.29 -28.93 -1.61
CA THR A 257 -4.66 -27.83 -2.50
C THR A 257 -6.16 -27.81 -2.74
N THR A 258 -6.78 -26.65 -2.59
CA THR A 258 -8.21 -26.47 -2.87
C THR A 258 -8.51 -26.59 -4.36
N GLY A 259 -9.78 -26.81 -4.70
CA GLY A 259 -10.29 -26.38 -6.00
C GLY A 259 -10.07 -24.86 -6.20
N SER A 260 -10.06 -24.41 -7.45
CA SER A 260 -9.88 -23.00 -7.79
C SER A 260 -11.20 -22.23 -7.80
N ARG A 261 -11.13 -20.91 -7.58
CA ARG A 261 -12.21 -19.96 -7.87
C ARG A 261 -11.76 -18.93 -8.91
N SER A 262 -12.71 -18.34 -9.64
CA SER A 262 -12.47 -17.21 -10.53
C SER A 262 -13.04 -15.90 -9.98
N PHE A 263 -12.52 -14.78 -10.46
CA PHE A 263 -13.10 -13.45 -10.30
C PHE A 263 -12.65 -12.53 -11.45
N THR A 264 -13.38 -11.44 -11.70
CA THR A 264 -13.05 -10.44 -12.72
C THR A 264 -12.91 -9.07 -12.06
N THR A 265 -11.81 -8.38 -12.34
CA THR A 265 -11.60 -7.01 -11.87
C THR A 265 -12.52 -6.03 -12.58
N LYS A 266 -12.82 -4.88 -11.95
CA LYS A 266 -13.53 -3.77 -12.58
C LYS A 266 -12.79 -3.23 -13.82
N ALA A 267 -13.51 -2.47 -14.64
CA ALA A 267 -12.91 -1.69 -15.72
C ALA A 267 -11.93 -0.64 -15.19
N ALA A 268 -10.99 -0.23 -16.03
CA ALA A 268 -10.15 0.92 -15.73
C ALA A 268 -11.03 2.18 -15.61
N PRO A 269 -10.74 3.11 -14.69
CA PRO A 269 -11.43 4.39 -14.66
C PRO A 269 -11.12 5.18 -15.94
N THR A 270 -12.14 5.75 -16.54
CA THR A 270 -12.01 6.76 -17.60
C THR A 270 -12.09 8.15 -16.99
N TYR A 271 -11.42 9.12 -17.59
CA TYR A 271 -11.38 10.51 -17.14
C TYR A 271 -11.79 11.42 -18.28
N THR A 272 -12.86 12.18 -18.07
CA THR A 272 -13.41 13.11 -19.04
C THR A 272 -13.37 14.50 -18.43
N LEU A 273 -12.72 15.44 -19.10
CA LEU A 273 -12.75 16.86 -18.76
C LEU A 273 -13.95 17.49 -19.47
N ALA A 274 -14.88 18.04 -18.69
CA ALA A 274 -15.95 18.89 -19.20
C ALA A 274 -15.68 20.35 -18.80
N PHE A 275 -16.02 21.29 -19.67
CA PHE A 275 -15.93 22.73 -19.40
C PHE A 275 -16.87 23.51 -20.33
N SER A 276 -17.31 24.67 -19.85
CA SER A 276 -17.99 25.70 -20.62
C SER A 276 -16.95 26.71 -21.11
N HIS A 277 -17.10 27.26 -22.32
CA HIS A 277 -16.27 28.34 -22.83
C HIS A 277 -17.05 29.35 -23.67
N TYR A 278 -16.52 30.56 -23.75
CA TYR A 278 -17.10 31.71 -24.45
C TYR A 278 -15.99 32.54 -25.08
N ASP A 279 -16.28 33.19 -26.21
CA ASP A 279 -15.51 34.35 -26.65
C ASP A 279 -16.37 35.41 -27.37
N ASP A 280 -15.81 36.61 -27.52
CA ASP A 280 -16.47 37.76 -28.15
C ASP A 280 -16.18 37.92 -29.65
N ARG A 281 -15.74 36.83 -30.32
CA ARG A 281 -15.47 36.78 -31.76
C ARG A 281 -16.49 35.88 -32.42
N GLY A 282 -16.83 36.24 -33.65
CA GLY A 282 -17.71 35.44 -34.49
C GLY A 282 -16.97 34.91 -35.71
N THR A 283 -17.70 34.14 -36.50
CA THR A 283 -17.25 33.58 -37.79
C THR A 283 -16.75 34.60 -38.84
N THR A 284 -16.91 35.90 -38.58
CA THR A 284 -16.36 37.02 -39.38
C THR A 284 -14.94 37.45 -38.98
N ALA A 285 -14.41 36.97 -37.86
CA ALA A 285 -13.05 37.30 -37.41
C ALA A 285 -11.97 36.60 -38.27
N PRO A 286 -10.74 37.13 -38.33
CA PRO A 286 -9.65 36.50 -39.08
C PRO A 286 -9.28 35.12 -38.50
N LYS A 287 -9.62 34.06 -39.23
CA LYS A 287 -9.27 32.68 -38.87
C LYS A 287 -7.76 32.44 -38.83
N THR A 288 -7.38 31.37 -38.15
CA THR A 288 -6.06 30.78 -38.00
C THR A 288 -5.04 31.54 -37.15
N TYR A 289 -5.49 32.51 -36.34
CA TYR A 289 -4.60 33.37 -35.54
C TYR A 289 -4.75 33.14 -34.02
N HIS A 290 -5.90 33.45 -33.43
CA HIS A 290 -6.17 33.25 -32.01
C HIS A 290 -6.90 31.93 -31.74
N TYR A 291 -6.30 31.07 -30.92
CA TYR A 291 -6.85 29.78 -30.54
C TYR A 291 -7.09 29.69 -29.04
N LYS A 292 -8.26 29.20 -28.65
CA LYS A 292 -8.53 28.69 -27.30
C LYS A 292 -7.93 27.29 -27.23
N GLN A 293 -7.21 26.99 -26.15
CA GLN A 293 -6.61 25.68 -25.92
C GLN A 293 -6.77 25.24 -24.48
N VAL A 294 -7.03 23.95 -24.29
CA VAL A 294 -6.98 23.28 -23.00
C VAL A 294 -5.85 22.26 -23.01
N LEU A 295 -5.07 22.24 -21.94
CA LEU A 295 -3.92 21.35 -21.78
C LEU A 295 -4.01 20.60 -20.45
N ILE A 296 -3.57 19.34 -20.47
CA ILE A 296 -3.32 18.53 -19.27
C ILE A 296 -1.82 18.29 -19.16
N ASP A 297 -1.21 18.72 -18.06
CA ASP A 297 0.25 18.66 -17.82
C ASP A 297 1.09 19.21 -18.98
N GLY A 298 0.60 20.27 -19.63
CA GLY A 298 1.26 20.91 -20.79
C GLY A 298 1.03 20.22 -22.14
N VAL A 299 0.30 19.09 -22.20
CA VAL A 299 -0.14 18.45 -23.44
C VAL A 299 -1.48 19.05 -23.87
N VAL A 300 -1.57 19.60 -25.08
CA VAL A 300 -2.84 20.10 -25.64
C VAL A 300 -3.81 18.92 -25.82
N VAL A 301 -4.97 19.00 -25.17
CA VAL A 301 -6.06 18.02 -25.28
C VAL A 301 -7.25 18.55 -26.08
N TRP A 302 -7.37 19.88 -26.22
CA TRP A 302 -8.40 20.54 -27.01
C TRP A 302 -7.85 21.87 -27.57
N GLU A 303 -8.22 22.19 -28.81
CA GLU A 303 -7.86 23.43 -29.51
C GLU A 303 -9.05 23.84 -30.39
N LYS A 304 -9.43 25.13 -30.36
CA LYS A 304 -10.47 25.71 -31.22
C LYS A 304 -10.12 27.15 -31.58
N ASP A 305 -10.37 27.55 -32.82
CA ASP A 305 -10.19 28.94 -33.25
C ASP A 305 -11.29 29.82 -32.63
N VAL A 306 -10.98 31.04 -32.21
CA VAL A 306 -12.03 31.98 -31.75
C VAL A 306 -12.95 32.40 -32.89
N ALA A 307 -12.50 32.30 -34.14
CA ALA A 307 -13.30 32.58 -35.32
C ALA A 307 -14.13 31.37 -35.82
N ASP A 308 -14.20 30.27 -35.07
CA ASP A 308 -15.05 29.10 -35.38
C ASP A 308 -16.39 29.10 -34.61
N ASP A 309 -16.54 29.92 -33.57
CA ASP A 309 -17.75 30.02 -32.74
C ASP A 309 -18.61 31.25 -33.09
N ASP A 310 -19.85 31.28 -32.62
CA ASP A 310 -20.74 32.45 -32.75
C ASP A 310 -20.48 33.46 -31.62
N SER A 311 -20.23 34.71 -32.01
CA SER A 311 -19.88 35.82 -31.12
C SER A 311 -20.84 35.95 -29.95
N GLY A 312 -20.30 35.87 -28.73
CA GLY A 312 -21.07 36.08 -27.51
C GLY A 312 -21.85 34.85 -27.02
N THR A 313 -21.56 33.66 -27.55
CA THR A 313 -22.25 32.41 -27.19
C THR A 313 -21.38 31.54 -26.28
N TRP A 314 -22.01 30.91 -25.29
CA TRP A 314 -21.39 29.87 -24.46
C TRP A 314 -21.56 28.50 -25.10
N TYR A 315 -20.47 27.71 -25.11
CA TYR A 315 -20.43 26.34 -25.62
C TYR A 315 -19.87 25.40 -24.57
N ASN A 316 -20.39 24.17 -24.55
CA ASN A 316 -19.98 23.13 -23.60
C ASN A 316 -19.19 22.06 -24.35
N GLU A 317 -18.00 21.76 -23.87
CA GLU A 317 -17.06 20.83 -24.49
C GLU A 317 -16.78 19.66 -23.54
N SER A 318 -16.42 18.50 -24.11
CA SER A 318 -16.16 17.27 -23.36
C SER A 318 -15.03 16.49 -24.01
N VAL A 319 -13.96 16.24 -23.27
CA VAL A 319 -12.67 15.76 -23.78
C VAL A 319 -12.24 14.53 -22.99
N ASP A 320 -11.97 13.41 -23.69
CA ASP A 320 -11.34 12.25 -23.06
C ASP A 320 -9.88 12.57 -22.72
N ILE A 321 -9.58 12.61 -21.42
CA ILE A 321 -8.24 12.83 -20.87
C ILE A 321 -7.72 11.57 -20.16
N THR A 322 -8.32 10.41 -20.41
CA THR A 322 -7.99 9.14 -19.74
C THR A 322 -6.50 8.81 -19.88
N SER A 323 -5.90 9.03 -21.04
CA SER A 323 -4.47 8.76 -21.27
C SER A 323 -3.54 9.71 -20.50
N GLN A 324 -4.01 10.91 -20.20
CA GLN A 324 -3.28 11.96 -19.49
C GLN A 324 -3.44 11.86 -17.98
N ALA A 325 -4.58 11.37 -17.48
CA ALA A 325 -4.91 11.30 -16.05
C ALA A 325 -4.69 9.92 -15.39
N SER A 326 -4.74 8.83 -16.16
CA SER A 326 -4.68 7.46 -15.60
C SER A 326 -3.45 7.21 -14.74
N GLY A 327 -3.68 6.74 -13.51
CA GLY A 327 -2.61 6.37 -12.57
C GLY A 327 -1.96 7.53 -11.82
N LYS A 328 -2.34 8.79 -12.11
CA LYS A 328 -1.85 9.97 -11.39
C LYS A 328 -2.71 10.30 -10.17
N SER A 329 -2.12 10.98 -9.20
CA SER A 329 -2.82 11.53 -8.02
C SER A 329 -3.34 12.95 -8.22
N ASN A 330 -2.81 13.67 -9.21
CA ASN A 330 -3.21 15.01 -9.64
C ASN A 330 -2.83 15.21 -11.10
N VAL A 331 -3.44 16.21 -11.74
CA VAL A 331 -3.10 16.71 -13.07
C VAL A 331 -3.23 18.23 -13.09
N VAL A 332 -2.40 18.90 -13.88
CA VAL A 332 -2.48 20.34 -14.11
C VAL A 332 -3.38 20.61 -15.32
N VAL A 333 -4.57 21.16 -15.07
CA VAL A 333 -5.45 21.69 -16.13
C VAL A 333 -5.05 23.13 -16.43
N THR A 334 -4.63 23.41 -17.65
CA THR A 334 -4.22 24.74 -18.12
C THR A 334 -5.13 25.19 -19.26
N LEU A 335 -5.74 26.36 -19.13
CA LEU A 335 -6.53 27.02 -20.17
C LEU A 335 -5.66 28.12 -20.79
N ARG A 336 -5.72 28.37 -22.10
CA ARG A 336 -5.01 29.52 -22.69
C ARG A 336 -5.63 30.02 -23.98
N VAL A 337 -5.38 31.29 -24.25
CA VAL A 337 -5.42 31.85 -25.60
C VAL A 337 -4.00 31.80 -26.17
N PHE A 338 -3.85 31.18 -27.33
CA PHE A 338 -2.59 30.95 -28.02
C PHE A 338 -2.60 31.62 -29.39
N GLU A 339 -1.52 32.32 -29.72
CA GLU A 339 -1.31 32.93 -31.04
C GLU A 339 -0.54 31.98 -31.94
N LYS A 340 -1.24 31.43 -32.94
CA LYS A 340 -0.64 30.64 -34.01
C LYS A 340 -0.26 31.62 -35.11
N LYS A 341 1.05 31.87 -35.29
CA LYS A 341 1.54 32.83 -36.31
C LYS A 341 1.32 32.32 -37.74
N SER A 342 0.10 32.50 -38.23
CA SER A 342 -0.26 32.46 -39.65
C SER A 342 -0.40 33.88 -40.20
N ASN A 343 -0.81 34.04 -41.46
CA ASN A 343 -1.04 35.34 -42.10
C ASN A 343 -2.34 36.05 -41.63
N GLY A 344 -2.92 35.67 -40.49
CA GLY A 344 -4.02 36.40 -39.85
C GLY A 344 -3.55 37.72 -39.22
N GLY A 345 -4.44 38.72 -39.20
CA GLY A 345 -4.19 39.97 -38.49
C GLY A 345 -4.32 39.78 -36.97
N ASN A 346 -3.59 40.57 -36.19
CA ASN A 346 -3.72 40.63 -34.73
C ASN A 346 -5.00 41.39 -34.33
N TYR A 347 -5.79 40.87 -33.38
CA TYR A 347 -6.99 41.52 -32.87
C TYR A 347 -7.21 41.25 -31.38
N SER A 348 -7.85 42.18 -30.67
CA SER A 348 -8.28 41.92 -29.29
C SER A 348 -9.33 40.81 -29.25
N VAL A 349 -9.34 39.99 -28.20
CA VAL A 349 -10.37 38.96 -27.96
C VAL A 349 -10.60 38.79 -26.44
N ASN A 350 -11.86 38.72 -26.04
CA ASN A 350 -12.27 38.28 -24.70
C ASN A 350 -12.56 36.79 -24.76
N VAL A 351 -12.06 36.02 -23.79
CA VAL A 351 -12.33 34.58 -23.66
C VAL A 351 -12.65 34.28 -22.20
N ASN A 352 -13.76 33.58 -21.97
CA ASN A 352 -14.19 33.14 -20.64
C ASN A 352 -14.31 31.60 -20.62
N TRP A 353 -14.21 31.02 -19.42
CA TRP A 353 -14.28 29.58 -19.17
C TRP A 353 -15.02 29.33 -17.86
N ASP A 354 -15.80 28.25 -17.78
CA ASP A 354 -16.64 27.93 -16.61
C ASP A 354 -16.91 26.40 -16.51
N ASP A 355 -17.67 25.95 -15.51
CA ASP A 355 -18.17 24.58 -15.28
C ASP A 355 -17.10 23.45 -15.33
N ILE A 356 -15.85 23.78 -15.02
CA ILE A 356 -14.74 22.84 -15.20
C ILE A 356 -14.86 21.66 -14.22
N SER A 357 -14.93 20.45 -14.77
CA SER A 357 -15.06 19.21 -13.99
C SER A 357 -14.36 18.03 -14.64
N ILE A 358 -13.83 17.10 -13.81
CA ILE A 358 -13.22 15.86 -14.29
C ILE A 358 -13.93 14.66 -13.67
N THR A 359 -14.42 13.74 -14.51
CA THR A 359 -15.07 12.50 -14.04
C THR A 359 -14.07 11.60 -13.28
N ASN A 360 -14.56 10.85 -12.29
CA ASN A 360 -13.73 10.01 -11.40
C ASN A 360 -12.60 10.76 -10.65
N SER A 361 -12.83 12.04 -10.32
CA SER A 361 -11.93 12.85 -9.50
C SER A 361 -12.68 13.57 -8.38
N ASP A 362 -11.97 13.94 -7.31
CA ASP A 362 -12.53 14.71 -6.18
C ASP A 362 -12.51 16.23 -6.46
N THR A 363 -12.66 16.67 -7.72
CA THR A 363 -12.58 18.10 -8.08
C THR A 363 -13.64 18.91 -7.34
N LEU A 364 -13.17 19.77 -6.44
CA LEU A 364 -13.93 20.91 -5.90
C LEU A 364 -14.43 21.77 -7.06
N ASN A 365 -15.69 22.21 -6.94
CA ASN A 365 -16.46 22.98 -7.92
C ASN A 365 -15.59 23.98 -8.73
N GLY A 366 -15.47 23.73 -10.04
CA GLY A 366 -14.62 24.51 -10.94
C GLY A 366 -15.20 25.83 -11.42
N GLY A 367 -16.40 26.23 -10.96
CA GLY A 367 -17.06 27.48 -11.39
C GLY A 367 -16.41 28.79 -10.93
N PHE A 368 -15.16 28.79 -10.46
CA PHE A 368 -14.37 29.97 -10.06
C PHE A 368 -14.94 30.91 -8.96
N GLU A 369 -16.17 30.69 -8.46
CA GLU A 369 -16.88 31.48 -7.44
C GLU A 369 -16.25 31.53 -6.02
N GLY A 370 -15.03 30.99 -5.85
CA GLY A 370 -14.41 30.77 -4.55
C GLY A 370 -12.96 31.24 -4.49
N ASN A 371 -12.62 32.03 -3.47
CA ASN A 371 -11.37 32.80 -3.41
C ASN A 371 -10.10 32.00 -3.03
N LYS A 372 -10.06 30.67 -3.25
CA LYS A 372 -8.88 29.80 -3.03
C LYS A 372 -8.91 28.54 -3.92
N SER A 373 -7.77 28.23 -4.56
CA SER A 373 -7.28 26.91 -5.05
C SER A 373 -6.71 26.89 -6.48
N TYR A 374 -6.50 28.04 -7.13
CA TYR A 374 -5.79 28.14 -8.41
C TYR A 374 -4.52 29.01 -8.29
N LYS A 375 -3.50 28.70 -9.09
CA LYS A 375 -2.36 29.60 -9.34
C LYS A 375 -2.42 30.12 -10.77
N ILE A 376 -2.07 31.40 -10.93
CA ILE A 376 -1.94 32.10 -12.20
C ILE A 376 -0.43 32.32 -12.46
N SER A 377 0.04 32.07 -13.68
CA SER A 377 1.43 32.32 -14.08
C SER A 377 1.50 33.15 -15.36
N LEU A 378 2.29 34.23 -15.36
CA LEU A 378 2.32 35.25 -16.42
C LEU A 378 3.77 35.54 -16.88
N PRO A 379 4.14 35.19 -18.12
CA PRO A 379 5.37 35.66 -18.76
C PRO A 379 5.07 36.74 -19.82
N GLY A 380 5.12 38.04 -19.44
CA GLY A 380 5.05 39.19 -20.36
C GLY A 380 3.93 40.21 -20.06
N MET A 381 4.05 41.42 -20.61
CA MET A 381 3.05 42.51 -20.52
C MET A 381 1.95 42.40 -21.58
N ILE A 382 0.69 42.64 -21.20
CA ILE A 382 -0.49 43.18 -21.93
C ILE A 382 -1.58 43.52 -20.86
N THR A 383 -2.83 43.91 -21.19
CA THR A 383 -3.75 44.65 -20.27
C THR A 383 -5.28 44.31 -20.29
N THR A 384 -5.86 43.98 -19.12
CA THR A 384 -7.25 44.23 -18.55
C THR A 384 -8.55 43.53 -19.05
N GLY A 385 -9.44 43.05 -18.12
CA GLY A 385 -10.87 42.56 -18.33
C GLY A 385 -11.47 41.52 -17.31
N SER A 386 -12.77 41.52 -16.99
CA SER A 386 -13.32 41.03 -15.69
C SER A 386 -13.42 39.52 -15.41
N PHE A 387 -13.26 39.15 -14.13
CA PHE A 387 -14.06 38.09 -13.46
C PHE A 387 -15.03 38.79 -12.49
N ASP A 388 -16.14 38.15 -12.09
CA ASP A 388 -17.48 38.75 -11.86
C ASP A 388 -17.68 39.98 -10.93
N TYR A 389 -16.65 40.55 -10.31
CA TYR A 389 -16.60 41.96 -9.88
C TYR A 389 -15.19 42.56 -10.04
N GLY A 390 -14.79 42.97 -11.25
CA GLY A 390 -13.58 43.78 -11.52
C GLY A 390 -12.62 43.26 -12.61
N SER A 391 -12.11 44.18 -13.45
CA SER A 391 -11.38 43.94 -14.71
C SER A 391 -9.86 43.60 -14.62
N ILE A 392 -9.38 42.40 -15.05
CA ILE A 392 -7.95 41.95 -15.14
C ILE A 392 -7.51 41.16 -16.44
N GLN A 393 -8.18 40.06 -16.82
CA GLN A 393 -8.04 39.23 -18.06
C GLN A 393 -6.64 38.62 -18.34
N GLN A 394 -6.39 38.25 -19.61
CA GLN A 394 -5.20 37.65 -20.19
C GLN A 394 -4.92 36.19 -19.81
N ARG A 395 -3.88 35.62 -20.44
CA ARG A 395 -3.49 34.20 -20.41
C ARG A 395 -3.52 33.58 -19.00
N VAL A 396 -4.56 32.81 -18.71
CA VAL A 396 -4.71 32.13 -17.41
C VAL A 396 -4.06 30.76 -17.44
N ALA A 397 -2.73 30.69 -17.32
CA ALA A 397 -2.05 29.42 -17.09
C ALA A 397 -2.43 28.85 -15.71
N LEU A 398 -3.58 28.16 -15.67
CA LEU A 398 -4.11 27.54 -14.47
C LEU A 398 -3.19 26.38 -14.06
N GLN A 399 -2.87 26.37 -12.77
CA GLN A 399 -2.28 25.23 -12.10
C GLN A 399 -3.17 24.87 -10.90
N MET A 400 -3.98 23.83 -11.08
CA MET A 400 -4.66 23.12 -9.99
C MET A 400 -3.62 22.28 -9.24
N GLN A 401 -3.68 22.26 -7.91
CA GLN A 401 -2.80 21.47 -7.03
C GLN A 401 -3.58 20.40 -6.26
#